data_AF-A0A7I7XFZ8-F1
#
_entry.id   AF-A0A7I7XFZ8-F1
#
_cell.length_a   1.000
_cell.length_b   1.000
_cell.length_c   1.000
_cell.angle_alpha   90.00
_cell.angle_beta   90.00
_cell.angle_gamma   90.00
#
_symmetry.space_group_name_H-M   'P 1'
#
loop_
_entity.id
_entity.type
_entity.pdbx_description
1 polymer ?
#
loop_
_entity_poly.entity_id
_entity_poly.type
_entity_poly.pdbx_seq_one_letter_code
_entity_poly.pdbx_strand_id
1 'polypeptide(L)'
;MSVTDRLLAELRTHPPAVPVPLDVVAQRLQCSPDEVLAAGEALLRRAPGDDELVTVIKRTGEDGVEEYFLAMANVPLNDEPELT
;
A
#
# COMPACT_ATOMS: atom_id res chain seq x y z
N MET A 1 -3.84 -6.69 18.83
CA MET A 1 -3.04 -5.93 17.83
C MET A 1 -3.87 -5.80 16.58
N SER A 2 -4.05 -4.59 16.04
CA SER A 2 -4.95 -4.37 14.89
C SER A 2 -4.30 -4.82 13.57
N VAL A 3 -5.11 -5.02 12.51
CA VAL A 3 -4.60 -5.27 11.15
C VAL A 3 -3.76 -4.08 10.68
N THR A 4 -4.15 -2.86 11.07
CA THR A 4 -3.40 -1.63 10.80
C THR A 4 -1.98 -1.65 11.38
N ASP A 5 -1.83 -2.02 12.66
CA ASP A 5 -0.51 -2.10 13.31
C ASP A 5 0.36 -3.20 12.66
N ARG A 6 -0.27 -4.33 12.32
CA ARG A 6 0.37 -5.46 11.65
C ARG A 6 0.83 -5.10 10.25
N LEU A 7 0.02 -4.35 9.51
CA LEU A 7 0.33 -3.85 8.18
C LEU A 7 1.53 -2.92 8.22
N LEU A 8 1.55 -1.95 9.14
CA LEU A 8 2.69 -1.07 9.33
C LEU A 8 3.97 -1.86 9.67
N ALA A 9 3.89 -2.83 10.58
CA ALA A 9 5.01 -3.67 10.94
C ALA A 9 5.53 -4.48 9.75
N GLU A 10 4.63 -5.05 8.94
CA GLU A 10 5.00 -5.78 7.72
C GLU A 10 5.68 -4.86 6.71
N LEU A 11 5.09 -3.70 6.38
CA LEU A 11 5.63 -2.76 5.40
C LEU A 11 7.00 -2.20 5.82
N ARG A 12 7.27 -2.08 7.12
CA ARG A 12 8.60 -1.72 7.67
C ARG A 12 9.71 -2.73 7.39
N THR A 13 9.36 -3.98 7.06
CA THR A 13 10.35 -4.99 6.65
C THR A 13 10.77 -4.87 5.20
N HIS A 14 10.05 -4.06 4.41
CA HIS A 14 10.35 -3.81 3.00
C HIS A 14 11.09 -2.48 2.83
N PRO A 15 11.92 -2.33 1.78
CA PRO A 15 12.51 -1.04 1.47
C PRO A 15 11.42 0.03 1.27
N PRO A 16 11.63 1.27 1.74
CA PRO A 16 10.69 2.35 1.51
C PRO A 16 10.54 2.59 0.01
N ALA A 17 9.36 3.03 -0.40
CA ALA A 17 8.96 3.29 -1.78
C ALA A 17 8.96 2.07 -2.74
N VAL A 18 9.12 0.84 -2.24
CA VAL A 18 8.91 -0.39 -3.03
C VAL A 18 7.46 -0.85 -2.86
N PRO A 19 6.63 -0.82 -3.92
CA PRO A 19 5.26 -1.32 -3.85
C PRO A 19 5.23 -2.83 -3.63
N VAL A 20 4.47 -3.27 -2.63
CA VAL A 20 4.21 -4.67 -2.35
C VAL A 20 2.77 -4.99 -2.76
N PRO A 21 2.52 -6.09 -3.50
CA PRO A 21 1.15 -6.47 -3.86
C PRO A 21 0.30 -6.73 -2.62
N LEU A 22 -0.93 -6.20 -2.62
CA LEU A 22 -1.84 -6.29 -1.49
C LEU A 22 -2.18 -7.76 -1.14
N ASP A 23 -2.34 -8.62 -2.14
CA ASP A 23 -2.61 -10.05 -1.92
C ASP A 23 -1.45 -10.77 -1.21
N VAL A 24 -0.20 -10.38 -1.51
CA VAL A 24 0.98 -10.92 -0.84
C VAL A 24 0.99 -10.50 0.62
N VAL A 25 0.65 -9.24 0.89
CA VAL A 25 0.52 -8.73 2.27
C VAL A 25 -0.61 -9.43 3.01
N ALA A 26 -1.78 -9.59 2.39
CA ALA A 26 -2.93 -10.28 2.97
C ALA A 26 -2.60 -11.74 3.34
N GLN A 27 -1.89 -12.45 2.45
CA GLN A 27 -1.43 -13.81 2.72
C GLN A 27 -0.48 -13.87 3.93
N ARG A 28 0.50 -12.95 4.01
CA ARG A 28 1.44 -12.88 5.14
C ARG A 28 0.75 -12.51 6.45
N LEU A 29 -0.23 -11.62 6.37
CA LEU A 29 -1.04 -11.22 7.51
C LEU A 29 -2.19 -12.20 7.80
N GLN A 30 -2.34 -13.28 7.04
CA GLN A 30 -3.39 -14.28 7.23
C GLN A 30 -4.79 -13.64 7.40
N CYS A 31 -5.08 -12.63 6.58
CA CYS A 31 -6.35 -11.90 6.57
C CYS A 31 -6.84 -11.72 5.13
N SER A 32 -8.02 -11.15 4.97
CA SER A 32 -8.56 -10.88 3.62
C SER A 32 -7.85 -9.68 2.96
N PRO A 33 -7.76 -9.67 1.61
CA PRO A 33 -7.35 -8.49 0.85
C PRO A 33 -8.13 -7.22 1.26
N ASP A 34 -9.45 -7.32 1.42
CA ASP A 34 -10.32 -6.21 1.82
C ASP A 34 -9.94 -5.61 3.18
N GLU A 35 -9.57 -6.44 4.15
CA GLU A 35 -9.09 -5.97 5.46
C GLU A 35 -7.77 -5.21 5.35
N VAL A 36 -6.86 -5.67 4.48
CA VAL A 36 -5.59 -4.97 4.23
C VAL A 36 -5.84 -3.65 3.52
N LEU A 37 -6.74 -3.61 2.54
CA LEU A 37 -7.11 -2.41 1.82
C LEU A 37 -7.70 -1.37 2.77
N ALA A 38 -8.68 -1.77 3.59
CA ALA A 38 -9.30 -0.92 4.59
C ALA A 38 -8.26 -0.38 5.60
N ALA A 39 -7.29 -1.21 6.00
CA ALA A 39 -6.21 -0.80 6.88
C ALA A 39 -5.26 0.21 6.21
N GLY A 40 -4.90 -0.01 4.94
CA GLY A 40 -4.08 0.91 4.14
C GLY A 40 -4.77 2.27 3.95
N GLU A 41 -6.06 2.28 3.61
CA GLU A 41 -6.84 3.52 3.52
C GLU A 41 -6.97 4.24 4.86
N ALA A 42 -7.11 3.51 5.97
CA ALA A 42 -7.15 4.09 7.30
C ALA A 42 -5.84 4.79 7.66
N LEU A 43 -4.70 4.24 7.21
CA LEU A 43 -3.38 4.86 7.37
C LEU A 43 -3.21 6.09 6.48
N LEU A 44 -3.68 6.03 5.23
CA LEU A 44 -3.66 7.16 4.30
C LEU A 44 -4.46 8.37 4.83
N ARG A 45 -5.57 8.12 5.54
CA ARG A 45 -6.44 9.16 6.11
C ARG A 45 -5.91 9.80 7.41
N ARG A 46 -4.74 9.41 7.91
CA ARG A 46 -4.16 9.99 9.14
C ARG A 46 -3.73 11.45 8.91
N ALA A 47 -3.72 12.23 9.99
CA ALA A 47 -3.54 13.68 9.93
C ALA A 47 -2.13 14.08 9.44
N PRO A 48 -1.97 15.26 8.83
CA PRO A 48 -0.66 15.80 8.47
C PRO A 48 0.23 15.90 9.72
N GLY A 49 1.39 15.25 9.70
CA GLY A 49 2.32 15.16 10.84
C GLY A 49 2.49 13.76 11.43
N ASP A 50 1.79 12.75 10.89
CA ASP A 50 2.08 11.35 11.16
C ASP A 50 3.23 10.86 10.26
N ASP A 51 4.30 10.34 10.86
CA ASP A 51 5.49 9.83 10.16
C ASP A 51 5.23 8.46 9.49
N GLU A 52 4.11 7.80 9.81
CA GLU A 52 3.74 6.47 9.32
C GLU A 52 2.87 6.52 8.05
N LEU A 53 3.31 7.26 7.03
CA LEU A 53 2.58 7.39 5.77
C LEU A 53 2.66 6.11 4.94
N VAL A 54 1.49 5.52 4.68
CA VAL A 54 1.31 4.43 3.72
C VAL A 54 0.60 4.95 2.47
N THR A 55 1.11 4.57 1.31
CA THR A 55 0.45 4.85 0.03
C THR A 55 -0.23 3.58 -0.48
N VAL A 56 -1.50 3.71 -0.86
CA VAL A 56 -2.26 2.68 -1.57
C VAL A 56 -2.24 3.01 -3.06
N ILE A 57 -1.69 2.12 -3.88
CA ILE A 57 -1.57 2.29 -5.32
C ILE A 57 -2.58 1.35 -5.97
N LYS A 58 -3.44 1.90 -6.82
CA LYS A 58 -4.40 1.14 -7.63
C LYS A 58 -3.92 1.12 -9.08
N ARG A 59 -3.82 -0.06 -9.67
CA ARG A 59 -3.55 -0.26 -11.11
C ARG A 59 -4.68 -1.08 -11.71
N THR A 60 -5.07 -0.73 -12.93
CA THR A 60 -5.99 -1.56 -13.70
C THR A 60 -5.16 -2.41 -14.65
N GLY A 61 -5.21 -3.72 -14.47
CA GLY A 61 -4.53 -4.69 -15.34
C GLY A 61 -5.16 -4.74 -16.75
N GLU A 62 -4.47 -5.41 -17.67
CA GLU A 62 -4.92 -5.54 -19.08
C GLU A 62 -6.26 -6.26 -19.22
N ASP A 63 -6.58 -7.15 -18.27
CA ASP A 63 -7.87 -7.88 -18.22
C ASP A 63 -9.00 -7.08 -17.52
N GLY A 64 -8.75 -5.80 -17.18
CA GLY A 64 -9.70 -4.97 -16.44
C GLY A 64 -9.83 -5.32 -14.95
N VAL A 65 -8.98 -6.22 -14.45
CA VAL A 65 -8.89 -6.57 -13.03
C VAL A 65 -8.13 -5.48 -12.28
N GLU A 66 -8.66 -5.06 -11.14
CA GLU A 66 -8.01 -4.08 -10.28
C GLU A 66 -6.93 -4.76 -9.43
N GLU A 67 -5.71 -4.25 -9.51
CA GLU A 67 -4.58 -4.69 -8.71
C GLU A 67 -4.19 -3.57 -7.73
N TYR A 68 -4.05 -3.95 -6.46
CA TYR A 68 -3.70 -3.02 -5.39
C TYR A 68 -2.30 -3.31 -4.85
N PHE A 69 -1.54 -2.24 -4.59
CA PHE A 69 -0.20 -2.30 -4.03
C PHE A 69 -0.06 -1.33 -2.86
N LEU A 70 0.85 -1.62 -1.93
CA LEU A 70 1.07 -0.87 -0.70
C LEU A 70 2.56 -0.53 -0.58
N ALA A 71 2.87 0.69 -0.14
CA ALA A 71 4.25 1.11 0.12
C ALA A 71 4.34 1.99 1.37
N MET A 72 5.45 1.87 2.11
CA MET A 72 5.86 2.85 3.11
C MET A 72 6.56 4.01 2.38
N ALA A 73 6.09 5.24 2.62
CA ALA A 73 6.44 6.49 1.95
C ALA A 73 5.61 6.82 0.70
N ASN A 74 5.46 8.14 0.50
CA ASN A 74 4.79 8.75 -0.64
C ASN A 74 5.59 8.40 -1.91
N VAL A 75 5.23 7.30 -2.56
CA VAL A 75 5.79 6.97 -3.88
C VAL A 75 5.24 8.03 -4.82
N PRO A 76 6.07 8.89 -5.43
CA PRO A 76 5.61 9.67 -6.56
C PRO A 76 5.20 8.63 -7.61
N LEU A 77 3.89 8.47 -7.81
CA LEU A 77 3.38 7.84 -9.01
C LEU A 77 3.96 8.69 -10.11
N ASN A 78 4.98 8.21 -10.84
CA ASN A 78 5.55 8.94 -11.95
C ASN A 78 4.39 9.33 -12.87
N ASP A 79 4.01 10.60 -12.82
CA ASP A 79 3.24 11.26 -13.84
C ASP A 79 4.17 11.35 -15.06
N GLU A 80 3.80 10.56 -16.07
CA GLU A 80 4.18 10.70 -17.47
C GLU A 80 5.63 10.34 -17.87
N PRO A 81 5.84 9.76 -19.08
CA PRO A 81 7.16 9.69 -19.66
C PRO A 81 7.62 11.11 -19.99
N GLU A 82 8.81 11.51 -19.52
CA GLU A 82 9.53 12.64 -20.12
C GLU A 82 9.78 12.30 -21.60
N LEU A 83 8.92 12.79 -22.48
CA LEU A 83 9.14 12.78 -23.92
C LEU A 83 10.34 13.69 -24.21
N THR A 84 11.52 13.07 -24.32
CA THR A 84 12.73 13.65 -24.93
C THR A 84 12.53 13.98 -26.40
#